data_AF-A0A662M213-F1
#
_entry.id   AF-A0A662M213-F1
#
_cell.length_a   1.000
_cell.length_b   1.000
_cell.length_c   1.000
_cell.angle_alpha   90.00
_cell.angle_beta   90.00
_cell.angle_gamma   90.00
#
_symmetry.space_group_name_H-M   'P 1'
#
loop_
_entity.id
_entity.type
_entity.pdbx_description
1 polymer ?
#
loop_
_entity_poly.entity_id
_entity_poly.type
_entity_poly.pdbx_seq_one_letter_code
_entity_poly.pdbx_strand_id
1 'polypeptide(L)'
;MTGGARRDKVLVELIVLLMLFMMLYVFSSDLVWLMESAGNISSGIKPVKAFFMFFAYIFWLFSDIKADIIMYMIGGGIIILNGRR
;
A
#
# COMPACT_ATOMS: atom_id res chain seq x y z
N MET A 1 26.90 13.93 7.31
CA MET A 1 26.20 14.06 6.01
C MET A 1 25.75 15.51 5.88
N THR A 2 26.12 16.19 4.79
CA THR A 2 25.69 17.58 4.54
C THR A 2 24.15 17.63 4.45
N GLY A 3 23.52 18.67 4.98
CA GLY A 3 22.06 18.76 5.08
C GLY A 3 21.29 18.59 3.76
N GLY A 4 21.95 18.85 2.61
CA GLY A 4 21.40 18.63 1.27
C GLY A 4 21.17 17.15 0.94
N ALA A 5 22.19 16.30 1.10
CA ALA A 5 22.09 14.87 0.74
C ALA A 5 21.01 14.12 1.54
N ARG A 6 20.73 14.60 2.77
CA ARG A 6 19.68 14.05 3.63
C ARG A 6 18.28 14.43 3.16
N ARG A 7 18.07 15.71 2.78
CA ARG A 7 16.80 16.18 2.25
C ARG A 7 16.45 15.50 0.93
N ASP A 8 17.45 15.31 0.08
CA ASP A 8 17.27 14.67 -1.23
C ASP A 8 16.86 13.20 -1.07
N LYS A 9 17.43 12.48 -0.09
CA LYS A 9 17.00 11.11 0.25
C LYS A 9 15.53 11.06 0.69
N VAL A 10 15.11 11.95 1.59
CA VAL A 10 13.71 12.02 2.05
C VAL A 10 12.75 12.30 0.89
N LEU A 11 13.10 13.22 -0.01
CA LEU A 11 12.30 13.51 -1.19
C LEU A 11 12.16 12.29 -2.11
N VAL A 12 13.26 11.55 -2.35
CA VAL A 12 13.21 10.32 -3.15
C VAL A 12 12.31 9.28 -2.49
N GLU A 13 12.42 9.08 -1.17
CA GLU A 13 11.54 8.15 -0.44
C GLU A 13 10.06 8.52 -0.53
N LEU A 14 9.73 9.82 -0.44
CA LEU A 14 8.36 10.30 -0.58
C LEU A 14 7.80 10.13 -2.01
N ILE A 15 8.65 10.32 -3.02
CA ILE A 15 8.29 10.11 -4.43
C ILE A 15 8.06 8.62 -4.70
N VAL A 16 8.95 7.75 -4.22
CA VAL A 16 8.80 6.30 -4.34
C VAL A 16 7.53 5.82 -3.64
N LEU A 17 7.26 6.33 -2.43
CA LEU A 17 6.02 6.02 -1.71
C LEU A 17 4.80 6.44 -2.52
N LEU A 18 4.81 7.63 -3.12
CA LEU A 18 3.71 8.12 -3.95
C LEU A 18 3.48 7.22 -5.18
N MET A 19 4.55 6.84 -5.88
CA MET A 19 4.45 5.93 -7.03
C MET A 19 3.84 4.58 -6.63
N LEU A 20 4.23 4.05 -5.47
CA LEU A 20 3.72 2.78 -4.96
C LEU A 20 2.22 2.87 -4.64
N PHE A 21 1.79 3.95 -3.98
CA PHE A 21 0.38 4.22 -3.69
C PHE A 21 -0.45 4.39 -4.96
N MET A 22 0.03 5.16 -5.94
CA MET A 22 -0.65 5.30 -7.22
C MET A 22 -0.79 3.96 -7.96
N MET A 23 0.25 3.13 -7.94
CA MET A 23 0.21 1.79 -8.54
C MET A 23 -0.83 0.92 -7.82
N LEU A 24 -0.82 0.91 -6.48
CA LEU A 24 -1.80 0.16 -5.70
C LEU A 24 -3.22 0.66 -5.95
N TYR A 25 -3.46 1.97 -6.02
CA TYR A 25 -4.77 2.55 -6.31
C TYR A 25 -5.30 2.05 -7.67
N VAL A 26 -4.49 2.18 -8.73
CA VAL A 26 -4.88 1.79 -10.09
C VAL A 26 -5.16 0.29 -10.19
N PHE A 27 -4.30 -0.56 -9.64
CA PHE A 27 -4.42 -2.02 -9.75
C PHE A 27 -5.25 -2.66 -8.63
N SER A 28 -5.72 -1.89 -7.65
CA SER A 28 -6.44 -2.41 -6.48
C SER A 28 -7.64 -3.25 -6.87
N SER A 29 -8.46 -2.77 -7.81
CA SER A 29 -9.67 -3.45 -8.27
C SER A 29 -9.38 -4.84 -8.87
N ASP A 30 -8.37 -4.93 -9.73
CA ASP A 30 -7.92 -6.20 -10.32
C ASP A 30 -7.37 -7.16 -9.25
N LEU A 31 -6.60 -6.63 -8.29
CA LEU A 31 -6.03 -7.41 -7.19
C LEU A 31 -7.11 -7.94 -6.24
N VAL A 32 -8.12 -7.13 -5.91
CA VAL A 32 -9.28 -7.56 -5.11
C VAL A 32 -9.97 -8.71 -5.80
N TRP A 33 -10.32 -8.55 -7.09
CA TRP A 33 -10.99 -9.58 -7.86
C TRP A 33 -10.17 -10.88 -7.93
N LEU A 34 -8.84 -10.76 -8.13
CA LEU A 34 -7.94 -11.91 -8.18
C LEU A 34 -7.88 -12.65 -6.84
N MET A 35 -7.81 -11.92 -5.72
CA MET A 35 -7.80 -12.52 -4.38
C MET A 35 -9.13 -13.18 -4.03
N GLU A 36 -10.27 -12.55 -4.32
CA GLU A 36 -11.59 -13.16 -4.11
C GLU A 36 -11.77 -14.42 -4.94
N SER A 37 -11.35 -14.40 -6.21
CA SER A 37 -11.38 -15.55 -7.10
C SER A 37 -10.53 -16.70 -6.58
N ALA A 38 -9.29 -16.43 -6.15
CA ALA A 38 -8.40 -17.43 -5.55
C ALA A 38 -8.96 -18.01 -4.24
N GLY A 39 -9.57 -17.17 -3.40
CA GLY A 39 -10.24 -17.60 -2.17
C GLY A 39 -11.46 -18.50 -2.42
N ASN A 40 -12.22 -18.23 -3.48
CA ASN A 40 -13.37 -19.03 -3.87
C ASN A 40 -12.97 -20.39 -4.46
N ILE A 41 -11.89 -20.44 -5.25
CA ILE A 41 -11.33 -21.70 -5.77
C ILE A 41 -10.78 -22.57 -4.62
N SER A 42 -10.14 -21.94 -3.63
CA SER A 42 -9.53 -22.61 -2.47
C SER A 42 -10.53 -22.98 -1.38
N SER A 43 -11.83 -23.02 -1.68
CA SER A 43 -12.92 -23.16 -0.69
C SER A 43 -12.85 -24.43 0.16
N GLY A 44 -12.14 -25.47 -0.30
CA GLY A 44 -11.90 -26.70 0.45
C GLY A 44 -10.92 -26.55 1.63
N ILE A 45 -10.09 -25.50 1.66
CA ILE A 45 -9.08 -25.28 2.70
C ILE A 45 -9.35 -23.93 3.38
N LYS A 46 -10.08 -23.95 4.50
CA LYS A 46 -10.53 -22.74 5.22
C LYS A 46 -9.41 -21.72 5.52
N PRO A 47 -8.22 -22.11 6.00
CA PRO A 47 -7.14 -21.16 6.26
C PRO A 47 -6.68 -20.41 5.00
N VAL A 48 -6.57 -21.12 3.88
CA VAL A 48 -6.11 -20.54 2.61
C VAL A 48 -7.15 -19.57 2.06
N LYS A 49 -8.45 -19.92 2.14
CA LYS A 49 -9.53 -19.01 1.79
C LYS A 49 -9.50 -17.72 2.64
N ALA A 50 -9.34 -17.86 3.95
CA ALA A 50 -9.27 -16.71 4.87
C ALA A 50 -8.06 -15.80 4.56
N PHE A 51 -6.92 -16.39 4.21
CA PHE A 51 -5.74 -15.65 3.78
C PHE A 51 -6.03 -14.80 2.54
N PHE A 52 -6.59 -15.39 1.47
CA PHE A 52 -6.92 -14.64 0.27
C PHE A 52 -7.97 -13.55 0.52
N MET A 53 -9.01 -13.84 1.29
CA MET A 53 -10.02 -12.83 1.65
C MET A 53 -9.46 -11.68 2.49
N PHE A 54 -8.50 -11.96 3.38
CA PHE A 54 -7.80 -10.92 4.13
C PHE A 54 -7.02 -9.98 3.21
N PHE A 55 -6.30 -10.51 2.22
CA PHE A 55 -5.61 -9.67 1.23
C PHE A 55 -6.56 -8.91 0.31
N ALA A 56 -7.69 -9.52 -0.10
CA ALA A 56 -8.73 -8.81 -0.82
C ALA A 56 -9.20 -7.58 -0.03
N TYR A 57 -9.44 -7.75 1.28
CA TYR A 57 -9.86 -6.65 2.14
C TYR A 57 -8.80 -5.55 2.27
N ILE A 58 -7.52 -5.92 2.35
CA ILE A 58 -6.41 -4.95 2.32
C ILE A 58 -6.41 -4.17 1.01
N PHE A 59 -6.48 -4.85 -0.14
CA PHE A 59 -6.47 -4.17 -1.44
C PHE A 59 -7.71 -3.31 -1.65
N TRP A 60 -8.84 -3.69 -1.07
CA TRP A 60 -10.06 -2.90 -1.12
C TRP A 60 -9.91 -1.52 -0.46
N LEU A 61 -9.06 -1.40 0.59
CA LEU A 61 -8.73 -0.10 1.18
C LEU A 61 -8.02 0.82 0.19
N PHE A 62 -7.22 0.28 -0.72
CA PHE A 62 -6.54 1.04 -1.76
C PHE A 62 -7.47 1.40 -2.93
N SER A 63 -8.68 0.85 -3.01
CA SER A 63 -9.66 1.26 -4.03
C SER A 63 -10.38 2.58 -3.70
N ASP A 64 -10.38 2.99 -2.44
CA ASP A 64 -10.92 4.30 -2.02
C ASP A 64 -9.80 5.35 -1.99
N ILE A 65 -9.90 6.33 -2.89
CA ILE A 65 -8.92 7.43 -3.01
C ILE A 65 -8.75 8.21 -1.70
N LYS A 66 -9.79 8.31 -0.86
CA LYS A 66 -9.69 9.02 0.43
C LYS A 66 -8.83 8.22 1.41
N ALA A 67 -9.03 6.90 1.47
CA ALA A 67 -8.25 6.02 2.33
C ALA A 67 -6.78 5.99 1.88
N ASP A 68 -6.54 5.94 0.56
CA ASP A 68 -5.21 5.97 -0.05
C ASP A 68 -4.45 7.26 0.32
N ILE A 69 -5.09 8.43 0.18
CA ILE A 69 -4.50 9.73 0.56
C ILE A 69 -4.16 9.76 2.06
N ILE A 70 -5.05 9.30 2.93
CA ILE A 70 -4.81 9.29 4.38
C ILE A 70 -3.61 8.39 4.72
N MET A 71 -3.55 7.19 4.15
CA MET A 71 -2.43 6.28 4.36
C MET A 71 -1.11 6.85 3.82
N TYR A 72 -1.14 7.54 2.67
CA TYR A 72 0.03 8.24 2.14
C TYR A 72 0.52 9.34 3.08
N MET A 73 -0.39 10.15 3.64
CA MET A 73 -0.02 11.20 4.61
C MET A 73 0.62 10.62 5.87
N ILE A 74 0.10 9.51 6.38
CA ILE A 74 0.68 8.81 7.54
C ILE A 74 2.09 8.29 7.20
N GLY A 75 2.23 7.57 6.09
CA GLY A 75 3.52 7.02 5.65
C GLY A 75 4.56 8.10 5.37
N GLY A 76 4.16 9.17 4.68
CA GLY A 76 5.02 10.33 4.43
C GLY A 76 5.43 11.05 5.70
N GLY A 77 4.52 11.19 6.67
CA GLY A 77 4.84 11.72 8.00
C GLY A 77 5.92 10.91 8.72
N ILE A 78 5.84 9.58 8.67
CA ILE A 78 6.86 8.68 9.27
C ILE A 78 8.21 8.86 8.58
N ILE A 79 8.25 8.92 7.25
CA ILE A 79 9.48 9.15 6.47
C ILE A 79 10.13 10.47 6.88
N ILE A 80 9.35 11.55 6.98
CA ILE A 80 9.86 12.86 7.39
C ILE A 80 10.41 12.82 8.82
N LEU A 81 9.71 12.16 9.75
CA LEU A 81 10.16 12.04 11.15
C LEU A 81 11.45 11.22 11.28
N ASN A 82 11.59 10.13 10.53
CA ASN A 82 12.83 9.35 10.47
C ASN A 82 13.94 10.15 9.79
N GLY A 83 13.61 10.89 8.74
CA GLY A 83 14.51 11.82 8.07
C GLY A 83 14.96 12.99 8.94
N ARG A 84 14.36 13.24 10.11
CA ARG A 84 14.81 14.23 11.12
C ARG A 84 15.76 13.67 12.19
N ARG A 85 15.78 12.35 12.43
CA ARG A 85 16.73 11.67 13.34
C ARG A 85 18.05 11.37 12.65
#